data_AF-A0A950ANI3-F1
#
_entry.id   AF-A0A950ANI3-F1
#
_cell.length_a   1.000
_cell.length_b   1.000
_cell.length_c   1.000
_cell.angle_alpha   90.00
_cell.angle_beta   90.00
_cell.angle_gamma   90.00
#
_symmetry.space_group_name_H-M   'P 1'
#
loop_
_entity.id
_entity.type
_entity.pdbx_description
1 polymer ?
#
loop_
_entity_poly.entity_id
_entity_poly.type
_entity_poly.pdbx_seq_one_letter_code
_entity_poly.pdbx_strand_id
1 'polypeptide(L)'
;MAAAGLSDESQVNDVVDEIVPIKRYPNRRFYDRKSRRYVTLHDIEELVQQGRTIDVRDSKNDEDLTRVVLTQILLERHPERMEMFP
;
A
#
# COMPACT_ATOMS: atom_id res chain seq x y z
N MET A 1 -22.18 -34.78 30.15
CA MET A 1 -21.14 -34.72 29.10
C MET A 1 -21.79 -34.01 27.91
N ALA A 2 -21.76 -32.68 27.83
CA ALA A 2 -20.68 -31.84 27.25
C ALA A 2 -20.41 -32.21 25.77
N ALA A 3 -20.54 -31.34 24.76
CA ALA A 3 -21.00 -29.96 24.67
C ALA A 3 -21.49 -29.71 23.23
N ALA A 4 -22.56 -28.92 23.07
CA ALA A 4 -22.89 -28.23 21.83
C ALA A 4 -22.13 -26.89 21.78
N GLY A 5 -21.77 -26.45 20.57
CA GLY A 5 -20.89 -25.32 20.29
C GLY A 5 -19.81 -25.82 19.32
N LEU A 6 -19.53 -25.18 18.20
CA LEU A 6 -19.20 -23.76 18.09
C LEU A 6 -20.09 -23.02 17.09
N SER A 7 -20.69 -21.97 17.61
CA SER A 7 -21.25 -20.85 16.88
C SER A 7 -20.13 -20.03 16.24
N ASP A 8 -20.41 -19.52 15.04
CA ASP A 8 -20.23 -18.11 14.71
C ASP A 8 -18.83 -17.52 15.04
N GLU A 9 -17.89 -17.65 14.10
CA GLU A 9 -16.65 -16.86 14.05
C GLU A 9 -16.95 -15.41 13.67
N SER A 10 -17.84 -14.79 14.45
CA SER A 10 -18.05 -13.36 14.49
C SER A 10 -16.76 -12.68 14.98
N GLN A 11 -16.23 -11.83 14.09
CA GLN A 11 -15.55 -10.58 14.44
C GLN A 11 -14.17 -10.72 15.10
N VAL A 12 -13.16 -10.94 14.26
CA VAL A 12 -11.82 -10.39 14.51
C VAL A 12 -11.55 -9.37 13.42
N ASN A 13 -11.61 -8.07 13.74
CA ASN A 13 -10.81 -7.00 13.16
C ASN A 13 -11.36 -5.62 13.59
N ASP A 14 -11.36 -5.36 14.90
CA ASP A 14 -11.44 -4.00 15.41
C ASP A 14 -10.01 -3.42 15.50
N VAL A 15 -9.84 -2.24 14.91
CA VAL A 15 -8.57 -1.52 14.62
C VAL A 15 -7.81 -2.01 13.38
N VAL A 16 -8.50 -2.23 12.25
CA VAL A 16 -7.82 -2.18 10.95
C VAL A 16 -7.56 -0.73 10.57
N ASP A 17 -6.30 -0.30 10.69
CA ASP A 17 -5.84 0.94 10.09
C ASP A 17 -6.14 0.87 8.58
N GLU A 18 -7.02 1.73 8.09
CA GLU A 18 -7.72 1.50 6.83
C GLU A 18 -6.73 1.56 5.64
N ILE A 19 -6.37 0.38 5.13
CA ILE A 19 -5.41 0.18 4.04
C ILE A 19 -5.91 0.94 2.80
N VAL A 20 -5.01 1.69 2.16
CA VAL A 20 -5.29 2.39 0.90
C VAL A 20 -4.91 1.50 -0.28
N PRO A 21 -5.88 0.89 -0.99
CA PRO A 21 -5.62 0.06 -2.17
C PRO A 21 -5.27 0.91 -3.40
N ILE A 22 -4.08 0.70 -3.95
CA ILE A 22 -3.55 1.43 -5.09
C ILE A 22 -3.22 0.44 -6.22
N LYS A 23 -3.65 0.78 -7.44
CA LYS A 23 -3.27 0.05 -8.66
C LYS A 23 -2.18 0.78 -9.43
N ARG A 24 -1.08 0.08 -9.73
CA ARG A 24 -0.03 0.58 -10.61
C ARG A 24 -0.29 0.12 -12.04
N TYR A 25 -0.27 1.04 -12.98
CA TYR A 25 -0.41 0.77 -14.41
C TYR A 25 0.94 0.84 -15.13
N PRO A 26 1.09 0.15 -16.28
CA PRO A 26 2.34 0.11 -17.04
C PRO A 26 2.88 1.49 -17.48
N ASN A 27 1.99 2.47 -17.65
CA ASN A 27 2.34 3.85 -17.98
C ASN A 27 2.81 4.66 -16.74
N ARG A 28 3.25 3.97 -15.67
CA ARG A 28 3.69 4.53 -14.39
C ARG A 28 2.61 5.32 -13.62
N ARG A 29 1.34 5.26 -14.02
CA ARG A 29 0.24 5.89 -13.28
C ARG A 29 -0.18 5.03 -12.11
N PHE A 30 -0.49 5.68 -10.99
CA PHE A 30 -1.12 5.04 -9.84
C PHE A 30 -2.59 5.46 -9.76
N TYR A 31 -3.45 4.52 -9.37
CA TYR A 31 -4.87 4.76 -9.17
C TYR A 31 -5.26 4.30 -7.78
N ASP A 32 -5.68 5.23 -6.94
CA ASP A 32 -6.22 4.94 -5.62
C ASP A 32 -7.69 4.51 -5.79
N ARG A 33 -7.98 3.25 -5.42
CA ARG A 33 -9.34 2.70 -5.52
C ARG A 33 -10.27 3.21 -4.42
N LYS A 34 -9.73 3.69 -3.30
CA LYS A 34 -10.48 4.28 -2.19
C LYS A 34 -10.96 5.68 -2.54
N SER A 35 -10.06 6.56 -2.97
CA SER A 35 -10.41 7.93 -3.41
C SER A 35 -10.88 8.01 -4.88
N ARG A 36 -10.82 6.89 -5.60
CA ARG A 36 -11.26 6.72 -7.00
C ARG A 36 -10.57 7.68 -7.98
N ARG A 37 -9.33 8.08 -7.70
CA ARG A 37 -8.57 9.05 -8.50
C ARG A 37 -7.17 8.56 -8.81
N TYR A 38 -6.58 9.16 -9.85
CA TYR A 38 -5.16 9.01 -10.12
C TYR A 38 -4.35 9.78 -9.09
N VAL A 39 -3.27 9.17 -8.62
CA VAL A 39 -2.35 9.74 -7.65
C VAL A 39 -0.93 9.65 -8.21
N THR A 40 -0.09 10.58 -7.78
CA THR A 40 1.35 10.62 -8.08
C THR A 40 2.12 9.79 -7.06
N LEU A 41 3.42 9.56 -7.29
CA LEU A 41 4.26 8.92 -6.28
C LEU A 41 4.36 9.78 -5.00
N HIS A 42 4.36 11.11 -5.16
CA HIS A 42 4.40 12.05 -4.04
C HIS A 42 3.13 11.99 -3.18
N ASP A 43 1.94 11.89 -3.79
CA ASP A 43 0.71 11.68 -3.03
C ASP A 43 0.75 10.38 -2.20
N ILE A 44 1.38 9.33 -2.74
CA ILE A 44 1.54 8.05 -2.03
C ILE A 44 2.54 8.20 -0.89
N GLU A 45 3.63 8.94 -1.11
CA GLU A 45 4.56 9.29 -0.04
C GLU A 45 3.87 10.03 1.10
N GLU A 46 3.03 11.03 0.81
CA GLU A 46 2.28 11.77 1.83
C GLU A 46 1.38 10.85 2.65
N LEU A 47 0.69 9.90 2.01
CA LEU A 47 -0.13 8.90 2.71
C LEU A 47 0.71 8.09 3.71
N VAL A 48 1.88 7.61 3.28
CA VAL A 48 2.78 6.83 4.13
C VAL A 48 3.32 7.69 5.27
N GLN A 49 3.68 8.94 5.02
CA GLN A 49 4.13 9.89 6.05
C GLN A 49 3.04 10.22 7.07
N GLN A 50 1.77 10.20 6.67
CA GLN A 50 0.61 10.34 7.55
C GLN A 50 0.33 9.07 8.39
N GLY A 51 1.18 8.05 8.29
CA GLY A 51 1.02 6.77 9.00
C GLY A 51 -0.01 5.84 8.35
N ARG A 52 -0.48 6.14 7.14
CA ARG A 52 -1.49 5.32 6.45
C ARG A 52 -0.82 4.09 5.84
N THR A 53 -1.44 2.93 6.03
CA THR A 53 -1.01 1.69 5.36
C THR A 53 -1.47 1.72 3.90
N ILE A 54 -0.57 1.34 2.97
CA ILE A 54 -0.86 1.26 1.53
C ILE A 54 -0.71 -0.19 1.04
N ASP A 55 -1.52 -0.60 0.08
CA ASP A 55 -1.38 -1.86 -0.68
C ASP A 55 -1.29 -1.51 -2.16
N VAL A 56 -0.11 -1.66 -2.76
CA VAL A 56 0.12 -1.31 -4.17
C VAL A 56 0.24 -2.58 -4.99
N ARG A 57 -0.72 -2.80 -5.91
CA ARG A 57 -0.69 -3.96 -6.81
C ARG A 57 -0.61 -3.58 -8.27
N ASP A 58 0.06 -4.40 -9.07
CA ASP A 58 0.05 -4.26 -10.52
C ASP A 58 -1.38 -4.46 -11.08
N SER A 59 -1.73 -3.71 -12.11
CA SER A 59 -3.06 -3.78 -12.73
C SER A 59 -3.27 -4.97 -13.65
N LYS A 60 -2.21 -5.62 -14.13
CA LYS A 60 -2.26 -6.76 -15.05
C LYS A 60 -2.25 -8.10 -14.34
N ASN A 61 -1.33 -8.30 -13.40
CA ASN A 61 -1.07 -9.60 -12.77
C ASN A 61 -1.38 -9.64 -11.26
N ASP A 62 -1.83 -8.52 -10.67
CA ASP A 62 -2.10 -8.38 -9.23
C ASP A 62 -0.88 -8.61 -8.32
N GLU A 63 0.33 -8.54 -8.87
CA GLU A 63 1.58 -8.65 -8.11
C GLU A 63 1.69 -7.53 -7.06
N ASP A 64 2.15 -7.88 -5.86
CA ASP A 64 2.42 -6.92 -4.78
C ASP A 64 3.70 -6.12 -5.09
N LEU A 65 3.50 -4.84 -5.38
CA LEU A 65 4.53 -3.86 -5.68
C LEU A 65 4.76 -2.88 -4.52
N THR A 66 4.13 -3.09 -3.37
CA THR A 66 4.19 -2.19 -2.21
C THR A 66 5.63 -1.90 -1.80
N ARG A 67 6.45 -2.96 -1.65
CA ARG A 67 7.86 -2.83 -1.29
C ARG A 67 8.67 -2.07 -2.34
N VAL A 68 8.40 -2.31 -3.62
CA VAL A 68 9.08 -1.65 -4.74
C VAL A 68 8.78 -0.15 -4.74
N VAL A 69 7.51 0.21 -4.54
CA VAL A 69 7.07 1.61 -4.51
C VAL A 69 7.61 2.35 -3.30
N LEU A 70 7.58 1.74 -2.10
CA LEU A 70 8.19 2.32 -0.91
C LEU A 70 9.70 2.54 -1.08
N THR A 71 10.39 1.59 -1.69
CA THR A 71 11.83 1.74 -2.00
C THR A 71 12.06 2.91 -2.97
N GLN A 72 11.23 3.02 -4.01
CA GLN A 72 11.30 4.14 -4.96
C GLN A 72 11.10 5.49 -4.26
N ILE A 73 10.11 5.61 -3.37
CA ILE A 73 9.86 6.82 -2.56
C ILE A 73 11.11 7.18 -1.74
N LEU A 74 11.72 6.21 -1.06
CA LEU A 74 12.92 6.43 -0.24
C LEU A 74 14.11 6.92 -1.08
N LEU A 75 14.30 6.38 -2.28
CA LEU A 75 15.37 6.78 -3.19
C LEU A 75 15.16 8.19 -3.75
N GLU A 76 13.94 8.53 -4.17
CA GLU A 76 13.61 9.86 -4.71
C GLU A 76 13.72 10.97 -3.66
N ARG A 77 13.53 10.64 -2.37
CA ARG A 77 13.69 11.58 -1.25
C ARG A 77 15.15 11.92 -0.91
N HIS A 78 16.10 11.06 -1.29
CA HIS A 78 17.52 11.23 -0.95
C HIS A 78 18.44 11.14 -2.18
N PRO A 79 18.28 12.01 -3.19
CA PRO A 79 19.12 11.98 -4.40
C PRO A 79 20.62 12.13 -4.06
N GLU A 80 20.94 12.93 -3.04
CA GLU A 80 22.31 13.19 -2.58
C GLU A 80 23.03 11.95 -2.01
N ARG A 81 22.29 10.92 -1.59
CA ARG A 81 22.88 9.67 -1.08
C ARG A 81 23.27 8.70 -2.20
N MET A 82 22.73 8.87 -3.40
CA MET A 82 23.05 8.02 -4.56
C MET A 82 24.38 8.44 -5.22
N GLU A 83 24.71 9.73 -5.17
CA GLU A 83 25.98 10.29 -5.68
C GLU A 83 27.20 9.92 -4.82
N MET A 84 26.99 9.38 -3.61
CA MET A 84 28.05 8.96 -2.69
C MET A 84 28.48 7.49 -2.83
N PHE A 85 27.89 6.70 -3.72
CA PHE A 85 28.33 5.33 -3.99
C PHE A 85 29.41 5.32 -5.09
N PRO A 86 30.69 5.05 -4.77
CA PRO A 86 31.76 4.90 -5.76
C PRO A 86 31.64 3.63 -6.60
#